data_AF-A0A7X0LS01-F1
#
_entry.id   AF-A0A7X0LS01-F1
#
_cell.length_a   1.000
_cell.length_b   1.000
_cell.length_c   1.000
_cell.angle_alpha   90.00
_cell.angle_beta   90.00
_cell.angle_gamma   90.00
#
_symmetry.space_group_name_H-M   'P 1'
#
loop_
_entity.id
_entity.type
_entity.pdbx_description
1 polymer ?
#
loop_
_entity_poly.entity_id
_entity_poly.type
_entity_poly.pdbx_seq_one_letter_code
_entity_poly.pdbx_strand_id
1 'polypeptide(L)' 'MPARRVGAFLTAAGAVLALAGAAMYVLPGPGLPVLVLGLTVLVTGLVLLATARRG' A
#
# COMPACT_ATOMS: atom_id res chain seq x y z
N MET A 1 11.62 -1.37 -19.04
CA MET A 1 11.22 -0.58 -17.84
C MET A 1 9.88 -1.03 -17.19
N PRO A 2 9.60 -2.33 -16.96
CA PRO A 2 8.36 -2.77 -16.31
C PRO A 2 8.36 -2.60 -14.77
N ALA A 3 9.51 -2.78 -14.11
CA ALA A 3 9.63 -2.75 -12.64
C ALA A 3 9.21 -1.41 -12.00
N ARG A 4 9.52 -0.28 -12.65
CA ARG A 4 9.13 1.06 -12.18
C ARG A 4 7.62 1.29 -12.23
N ARG A 5 6.95 0.75 -13.27
CA ARG A 5 5.47 0.80 -13.39
C ARG A 5 4.81 -0.07 -12.33
N VAL A 6 5.33 -1.28 -12.12
CA VAL A 6 4.82 -2.19 -11.08
C VAL A 6 4.96 -1.56 -9.68
N GLY A 7 6.10 -0.95 -9.36
CA GLY A 7 6.31 -0.26 -8.09
C GLY A 7 5.36 0.94 -7.89
N ALA A 8 5.11 1.73 -8.94
CA ALA A 8 4.15 2.83 -8.89
C ALA A 8 2.71 2.34 -8.65
N PHE A 9 2.29 1.27 -9.35
CA PHE A 9 0.97 0.66 -9.17
C PHE A 9 0.78 0.09 -7.76
N LEU A 10 1.77 -0.65 -7.23
CA LEU A 10 1.72 -1.20 -5.87
C LEU A 10 1.66 -0.11 -4.80
N THR A 11 2.41 0.98 -4.99
CA THR A 11 2.39 2.14 -4.07
C THR A 11 1.02 2.82 -4.07
N ALA A 12 0.44 3.07 -5.26
CA ALA A 12 -0.88 3.69 -5.37
C ALA A 12 -1.98 2.78 -4.78
N ALA A 13 -1.96 1.48 -5.11
CA ALA A 13 -2.90 0.51 -4.55
C ALA A 13 -2.79 0.40 -3.03
N GLY A 14 -1.56 0.34 -2.49
CA GLY A 14 -1.31 0.33 -1.05
C GLY A 14 -1.80 1.59 -0.34
N ALA A 15 -1.63 2.77 -0.95
CA ALA A 15 -2.11 4.03 -0.38
C ALA A 15 -3.65 4.07 -0.30
N VAL A 16 -4.33 3.62 -1.36
CA VAL A 16 -5.80 3.53 -1.39
C VAL A 16 -6.32 2.54 -0.36
N LEU A 17 -5.69 1.36 -0.24
CA LEU A 17 -6.05 0.36 0.76
C LEU A 17 -5.81 0.84 2.21
N ALA A 18 -4.70 1.55 2.46
CA ALA A 18 -4.43 2.12 3.78
C ALA A 18 -5.45 3.21 4.16
N LEU A 19 -5.83 4.08 3.21
CA LEU A 19 -6.89 5.07 3.41
C LEU A 19 -8.25 4.41 3.63
N ALA A 20 -8.58 3.35 2.88
CA ALA A 20 -9.82 2.60 3.05
C ALA A 20 -9.87 1.88 4.42
N GLY A 21 -8.76 1.27 4.85
CA GLY A 21 -8.64 0.67 6.18
C GLY A 21 -8.76 1.69 7.31
N ALA A 22 -8.15 2.87 7.15
CA ALA A 22 -8.29 3.98 8.10
C ALA A 22 -9.73 4.51 8.17
N ALA A 23 -10.42 4.62 7.03
CA ALA A 23 -11.83 4.99 6.99
C ALA A 23 -12.74 3.93 7.65
N MET A 24 -12.45 2.64 7.44
CA MET A 24 -13.14 1.52 8.10
C MET A 24 -12.77 1.35 9.59
N TYR A 25 -11.76 2.07 10.09
CA TYR A 25 -11.49 2.15 11.53
C TYR A 25 -12.43 3.15 12.24
N VAL A 26 -13.01 4.11 11.50
CA VAL A 26 -13.95 5.12 12.02
C VAL A 26 -15.41 4.65 11.91
N LEU A 27 -15.75 3.85 10.90
CA LEU A 27 -17.03 3.13 10.82
C LEU A 27 -16.95 1.83 11.64
N PRO A 28 -18.00 1.41 12.37
CA PRO A 28 -17.95 0.20 13.19
C PRO A 28 -17.90 -1.04 12.28
N GLY A 29 -16.69 -1.45 11.92
CA GLY A 29 -16.38 -2.61 11.11
C GLY A 29 -14.98 -3.15 11.44
N PRO A 30 -14.56 -4.30 10.89
CA PRO A 30 -13.26 -4.90 11.18
C PRO A 30 -12.13 -4.08 10.52
N GLY A 31 -11.87 -2.87 11.02
CA GLY A 31 -10.91 -1.93 10.46
C GLY A 31 -9.45 -2.34 10.67
N LEU A 32 -9.14 -3.04 11.76
CA LEU A 32 -7.78 -3.50 12.08
C LEU A 32 -7.19 -4.45 11.02
N PRO A 33 -7.85 -5.54 10.60
CA PRO A 33 -7.35 -6.43 9.56
C PRO A 33 -7.10 -5.73 8.22
N VAL A 34 -8.02 -4.84 7.82
CA VAL A 34 -7.94 -4.09 6.54
C VAL A 34 -6.80 -3.06 6.59
N LEU A 35 -6.62 -2.39 7.73
CA LEU A 35 -5.52 -1.44 7.94
C LEU A 35 -4.16 -2.15 7.87
N VAL A 36 -4.02 -3.32 8.51
CA VAL A 36 -2.78 -4.13 8.48
C VAL A 36 -2.48 -4.62 7.05
N LEU A 37 -3.48 -5.08 6.32
CA LEU A 37 -3.33 -5.45 4.90
C LEU A 37 -2.91 -4.24 4.05
N GLY A 38 -3.53 -3.07 4.23
CA GLY A 38 -3.14 -1.86 3.49
C GLY A 38 -1.72 -1.40 3.79
N LEU A 39 -1.31 -1.42 5.06
CA LEU A 39 0.05 -1.07 5.49
C LEU A 39 1.11 -2.02 4.91
N THR A 40 0.87 -3.33 4.95
CA THR A 40 1.83 -4.32 4.43
C THR A 40 2.02 -4.17 2.91
N VAL A 41 0.94 -3.95 2.16
CA VAL A 41 0.98 -3.69 0.71
C VAL A 41 1.72 -2.38 0.42
N LEU A 42 1.44 -1.31 1.16
CA LEU A 42 2.08 0.00 1.00
C LEU A 42 3.59 -0.07 1.26
N VAL A 43 4.01 -0.70 2.36
CA VAL A 43 5.43 -0.86 2.72
C VAL A 43 6.16 -1.66 1.64
N THR A 44 5.56 -2.75 1.16
CA THR A 44 6.15 -3.58 0.10
C THR A 44 6.33 -2.80 -1.21
N GLY A 45 5.32 -2.02 -1.61
CA GLY A 45 5.40 -1.15 -2.79
C GLY A 45 6.49 -0.08 -2.67
N LEU A 46 6.63 0.54 -1.49
CA LEU A 46 7.67 1.54 -1.22
C LEU A 46 9.07 0.94 -1.29
N VAL A 47 9.29 -0.26 -0.74
CA VAL A 47 10.58 -0.95 -0.79
C VAL A 47 10.96 -1.28 -2.24
N LEU A 48 10.03 -1.83 -3.03
CA LEU A 48 10.24 -2.11 -4.46
C LEU A 48 10.55 -0.86 -5.27
N LEU A 49 9.86 0.25 -4.99
CA LEU A 49 10.10 1.52 -5.67
C LEU A 49 11.44 2.16 -5.24
N ALA A 50 11.86 1.95 -3.99
CA ALA A 50 13.14 2.43 -3.48
C ALA A 50 14.31 1.65 -4.09
N THR A 51 14.21 0.32 -4.20
CA THR A 51 15.24 -0.52 -4.85
C THR A 51 15.32 -0.25 -6.36
N ALA A 52 14.18 -0.09 -7.03
CA ALA A 52 14.14 0.26 -8.46
C ALA A 52 14.64 1.68 -8.77
N ARG A 53 14.70 2.59 -7.79
CA ARG A 53 15.31 3.92 -7.91
C ARG A 53 16.81 3.92 -7.60
N ARG A 54 17.34 2.84 -7.03
CA ARG A 54 18.73 2.70 -6.60
C ARG A 54 19.61 1.90 -7.57
N GLY A 55 18.99 1.27 -8.57
CA GLY A 55 19.66 0.51 -9.63
C GLY A 55 19.56 1.18 -10.99
#